data_AF-A0A495ZXD3-F1
#
_entry.id   AF-A0A495ZXD3-F1
#
_cell.length_a   1.000
_cell.length_b   1.000
_cell.length_c   1.000
_cell.angle_alpha   90.00
_cell.angle_beta   90.00
_cell.angle_gamma   90.00
#
_symmetry.space_group_name_H-M   'P 1'
#
loop_
_entity.id
_entity.type
_entity.pdbx_description
1 polymer ?
#
loop_
_entity_poly.entity_id
_entity_poly.type
_entity_poly.pdbx_seq_one_letter_code
_entity_poly.pdbx_strand_id
1 'polypeptide(L)'
;MASNLEEYLNNKKGHGLTRTALIETLHRLITWGLISAKNKVDAPISTSEEIERALDEPRWSIGSSVDWRTITYYGLTPEGGAQWEAFAAPDWQKYIRTSRHFPDDRDDSDPSIRVAICADKAMLEEYFKSKCFYDPMHVSLGTEEWDYIAPWDVTYWKQLEGAHRVRFQARDQTEAQNVKRYLLPKQEWYYSLWCAWE
;
A
#
# COMPACT_ATOMS: atom_id res chain seq x y z
N MET A 1 4.84 17.28 18.94
CA MET A 1 4.16 15.97 18.80
C MET A 1 2.91 16.23 17.98
N ALA A 2 3.02 16.11 16.66
CA ALA A 2 1.91 16.22 15.71
C ALA A 2 1.93 14.90 14.93
N SER A 3 0.85 14.14 15.00
CA SER A 3 0.83 12.70 14.70
C SER A 3 0.40 12.43 13.25
N ASN A 4 1.38 11.97 12.48
CA ASN A 4 1.36 10.76 11.65
C ASN A 4 0.45 10.65 10.41
N LEU A 5 -0.80 11.15 10.32
CA LEU A 5 -1.51 11.16 9.01
C LEU A 5 -0.93 12.21 8.06
N GLU A 6 -0.54 13.36 8.62
CA GLU A 6 0.22 14.40 7.92
C GLU A 6 1.47 13.81 7.26
N GLU A 7 2.19 12.93 7.97
CA GLU A 7 3.41 12.30 7.46
C GLU A 7 3.16 11.33 6.29
N TYR A 8 2.04 10.59 6.29
CA TYR A 8 1.66 9.72 5.16
C TYR A 8 1.15 10.50 3.94
N LEU A 9 0.46 11.62 4.16
CA LEU A 9 0.18 12.60 3.11
C LEU A 9 1.48 13.31 2.61
N ASN A 10 2.57 13.25 3.38
CA ASN A 10 3.88 13.84 3.09
C ASN A 10 4.86 12.91 2.36
N ASN A 11 4.40 11.85 1.67
CA ASN A 11 5.28 11.02 0.82
C ASN A 11 5.84 11.75 -0.43
N LYS A 12 5.48 13.02 -0.64
CA LYS A 12 6.22 14.05 -1.39
C LYS A 12 6.27 15.34 -0.54
N LYS A 13 7.10 16.34 -0.92
CA LYS A 13 7.17 17.69 -0.27
C LYS A 13 5.83 18.02 0.33
N GLY A 14 5.78 18.17 1.66
CA GLY A 14 4.56 17.99 2.44
C GLY A 14 3.36 18.71 1.86
N HIS A 15 2.16 18.19 2.10
CA HIS A 15 0.89 18.59 1.48
C HIS A 15 0.58 20.11 1.50
N GLY A 16 1.39 20.92 2.19
CA GLY A 16 1.38 22.37 2.14
C GLY A 16 0.24 22.99 2.94
N LEU A 17 -0.58 22.14 3.56
CA LEU A 17 -1.71 22.53 4.38
C LEU A 17 -1.26 22.71 5.83
N THR A 18 -1.78 23.74 6.48
CA THR A 18 -1.74 23.84 7.94
C THR A 18 -2.64 22.77 8.55
N ARG A 19 -2.47 22.53 9.86
CA ARG A 19 -3.33 21.61 10.61
C ARG A 19 -4.82 21.91 10.42
N THR A 20 -5.21 23.17 10.60
CA THR A 20 -6.60 23.63 10.43
C THR A 20 -7.09 23.40 9.00
N ALA A 21 -6.28 23.74 7.99
CA ALA A 21 -6.66 23.52 6.59
C ALA A 21 -6.78 22.03 6.24
N LEU A 22 -5.99 21.16 6.87
CA LEU A 22 -6.12 19.71 6.72
C LEU A 22 -7.44 19.20 7.32
N ILE A 23 -7.78 19.60 8.55
CA ILE A 23 -9.03 19.23 9.21
C ILE A 23 -10.24 19.69 8.38
N GLU A 24 -10.25 20.95 7.94
CA GLU A 24 -11.30 21.50 7.09
C GLU A 24 -11.43 20.73 5.76
N THR A 25 -10.30 20.35 5.16
CA THR A 25 -10.29 19.59 3.91
C THR A 25 -10.86 18.19 4.12
N LEU A 26 -10.43 17.47 5.17
CA LEU A 26 -10.93 16.14 5.50
C LEU A 26 -12.42 16.18 5.82
N HIS A 27 -12.86 17.15 6.63
CA HIS A 27 -14.28 17.33 6.96
C HIS A 27 -15.12 17.56 5.70
N ARG A 28 -14.64 18.38 4.76
CA ARG A 28 -15.31 18.63 3.48
C ARG A 28 -15.38 17.37 2.61
N LEU A 29 -14.29 16.60 2.51
CA LEU A 29 -14.25 15.35 1.76
C LEU A 29 -15.20 14.28 2.35
N ILE A 30 -15.30 14.21 3.69
CA ILE A 30 -16.25 13.34 4.39
C ILE A 30 -17.69 13.80 4.13
N THR A 31 -17.95 15.10 4.26
CA THR A 31 -19.29 15.70 4.05
C THR A 31 -19.77 15.49 2.61
N TRP A 32 -18.87 15.55 1.63
CA TRP A 32 -19.17 15.26 0.23
C TRP A 32 -19.26 13.77 -0.09
N GLY A 33 -19.03 12.89 0.89
CA GLY A 33 -19.09 11.45 0.70
C GLY A 33 -17.98 10.91 -0.20
N LEU A 34 -16.85 11.61 -0.33
CA LEU A 34 -15.69 11.18 -1.13
C LEU A 34 -14.76 10.30 -0.31
N ILE A 35 -14.65 10.56 0.99
CA ILE A 35 -13.93 9.69 1.90
C ILE A 35 -14.82 9.28 3.07
N SER A 36 -14.48 8.16 3.68
CA SER A 36 -15.04 7.68 4.92
C SER A 36 -13.94 7.59 5.97
N ALA A 37 -14.25 7.96 7.20
CA ALA A 37 -13.37 7.83 8.35
C ALA A 37 -14.09 6.99 9.41
N LYS A 38 -13.46 5.91 9.86
CA LYS A 38 -14.03 5.04 10.90
C LYS A 38 -12.94 4.23 11.58
N ASN A 39 -13.16 3.87 12.83
CA ASN A 39 -12.45 2.78 13.49
C ASN A 39 -13.35 1.52 13.50
N LYS A 40 -12.89 0.41 14.09
CA LYS A 40 -13.68 -0.85 14.13
C LYS A 40 -14.66 -0.95 15.30
N VAL A 41 -14.62 -0.01 16.25
CA VAL A 41 -15.36 -0.09 17.52
C VAL A 41 -16.48 0.94 17.59
N ASP A 42 -16.27 2.12 17.03
CA ASP A 42 -17.11 3.29 17.14
C ASP A 42 -17.84 3.61 15.83
N ALA A 43 -18.72 4.61 15.90
CA ALA A 43 -19.44 5.16 14.77
C ALA A 43 -18.50 5.84 13.75
N PRO A 44 -18.95 6.05 12.51
CA PRO A 44 -18.21 6.84 11.53
C PRO A 44 -17.88 8.24 12.05
N ILE A 45 -16.65 8.68 11.82
CA ILE A 45 -16.16 10.02 12.16
C ILE A 45 -16.70 11.01 11.13
N SER A 46 -17.33 12.07 11.60
CA SER A 46 -18.01 13.03 10.72
C SER A 46 -17.84 14.49 11.12
N THR A 47 -17.37 14.78 12.34
CA THR A 47 -17.17 16.15 12.82
C THR A 47 -15.69 16.58 12.80
N SER A 48 -15.44 17.89 12.74
CA SER A 48 -14.08 18.44 12.79
C SER A 48 -13.33 18.06 14.07
N GLU A 49 -14.02 18.02 15.21
CA GLU A 49 -13.43 17.65 16.51
C GLU A 49 -13.08 16.15 16.59
N GLU A 50 -13.88 15.29 15.95
CA GLU A 50 -13.54 13.87 15.81
C GLU A 50 -12.35 13.67 14.87
N ILE A 51 -12.30 14.40 13.76
CA ILE A 51 -11.17 14.36 12.82
C ILE A 51 -9.90 14.83 13.52
N GLU A 52 -9.95 15.92 14.27
CA GLU A 52 -8.81 16.43 15.03
C GLU A 52 -8.29 15.39 16.03
N ARG A 53 -9.20 14.76 16.80
CA ARG A 53 -8.84 13.67 17.72
C ARG A 53 -8.25 12.46 17.00
N ALA A 54 -8.82 12.07 15.86
CA ALA A 54 -8.33 10.95 15.06
C ALA A 54 -6.92 11.20 14.52
N LEU A 55 -6.64 12.45 14.14
CA LEU A 55 -5.31 12.87 13.70
C LEU A 55 -4.27 12.92 14.84
N ASP A 56 -4.69 12.86 16.11
CA ASP A 56 -3.80 12.80 17.28
C ASP A 56 -3.62 11.38 17.83
N GLU A 57 -4.25 10.38 17.20
CA GLU A 57 -4.14 8.98 17.61
C GLU A 57 -2.69 8.48 17.56
N PRO A 58 -2.29 7.62 18.52
CA PRO A 58 -0.97 7.02 18.53
C PRO A 58 -0.81 6.00 17.40
N ARG A 59 0.41 5.91 16.86
CA ARG A 59 0.74 4.93 15.83
C ARG A 59 0.58 3.51 16.39
N TRP A 60 -0.16 2.67 15.66
CA TRP A 60 -0.08 1.23 15.91
C TRP A 60 1.29 0.70 15.50
N SER A 61 1.90 -0.06 16.39
CA SER A 61 3.08 -0.84 16.09
C SER A 61 2.91 -2.24 16.68
N ILE A 62 3.57 -3.22 16.07
CA ILE A 62 3.61 -4.57 16.61
C ILE A 62 4.24 -4.50 18.00
N GLY A 63 3.52 -4.97 19.02
CA GLY A 63 3.93 -4.90 20.43
C GLY A 63 3.44 -3.65 21.18
N SER A 64 2.70 -2.75 20.54
CA SER A 64 2.03 -1.64 21.24
C SER A 64 0.82 -2.16 22.03
N SER A 65 0.51 -1.50 23.15
CA SER A 65 -0.69 -1.75 23.96
C SER A 65 -1.96 -1.11 23.37
N VAL A 66 -1.84 -0.38 22.26
CA VAL A 66 -2.96 0.25 21.57
C VAL A 66 -3.72 -0.80 20.78
N ASP A 67 -5.00 -0.96 21.05
CA ASP A 67 -5.87 -1.82 20.25
C ASP A 67 -6.01 -1.21 18.85
N TRP A 68 -5.53 -1.91 17.83
CA TRP A 68 -5.63 -1.47 16.44
C TRP A 68 -7.08 -1.21 16.01
N ARG A 69 -8.06 -1.83 16.67
CA ARG A 69 -9.48 -1.64 16.38
C ARG A 69 -9.96 -0.24 16.73
N THR A 70 -9.30 0.46 17.65
CA THR A 70 -9.68 1.83 18.04
C THR A 70 -9.04 2.90 17.17
N ILE A 71 -8.20 2.51 16.20
CA ILE A 71 -7.52 3.45 15.32
C ILE A 71 -8.39 3.77 14.13
N THR A 72 -8.43 5.05 13.78
CA THR A 72 -9.18 5.59 12.66
C THR A 72 -8.49 5.27 11.35
N TYR A 73 -9.27 4.68 10.43
CA TYR A 73 -8.89 4.45 9.06
C TYR A 73 -9.66 5.39 8.14
N TYR A 74 -8.94 5.99 7.19
CA TYR A 74 -9.51 6.78 6.12
C TYR A 74 -9.51 5.96 4.83
N GLY A 75 -10.62 5.99 4.10
CA GLY A 75 -10.74 5.33 2.81
C GLY A 75 -11.62 6.12 1.84
N LEU A 76 -11.26 6.10 0.56
CA LEU A 76 -12.11 6.54 -0.53
C LEU A 76 -13.42 5.75 -0.55
N THR A 77 -14.52 6.43 -0.80
CA THR A 77 -15.78 5.80 -1.21
C THR A 77 -15.70 5.43 -2.70
N PRO A 78 -16.67 4.69 -3.28
CA PRO A 78 -16.70 4.48 -4.72
C PRO A 78 -16.68 5.79 -5.53
N GLU A 79 -17.43 6.80 -5.08
CA GLU A 79 -17.47 8.13 -5.69
C GLU A 79 -16.12 8.86 -5.53
N GLY A 80 -15.53 8.83 -4.33
CA GLY A 80 -14.19 9.41 -4.13
C GLY A 80 -13.10 8.72 -4.92
N GLY A 81 -13.19 7.40 -5.11
CA GLY A 81 -12.35 6.62 -6.01
C GLY A 81 -12.46 7.12 -7.45
N ALA A 82 -13.68 7.28 -7.95
CA ALA A 82 -13.92 7.79 -9.30
C ALA A 82 -13.39 9.21 -9.50
N GLN A 83 -13.60 10.12 -8.54
CA GLN A 83 -13.05 11.48 -8.63
C GLN A 83 -11.53 11.51 -8.54
N TRP A 84 -10.94 10.68 -7.68
CA TRP A 84 -9.49 10.54 -7.61
C TRP A 84 -8.92 10.03 -8.93
N GLU A 85 -9.55 9.04 -9.56
CA GLU A 85 -9.13 8.52 -10.87
C GLU A 85 -9.26 9.57 -11.98
N ALA A 86 -10.36 10.34 -11.99
CA ALA A 86 -10.54 11.41 -12.97
C ALA A 86 -9.48 12.52 -12.82
N PHE A 87 -9.10 12.85 -11.59
CA PHE A 87 -8.07 13.86 -11.31
C PHE A 87 -6.65 13.34 -11.58
N ALA A 88 -6.31 12.17 -11.05
CA ALA A 88 -4.96 11.63 -11.10
C ALA A 88 -4.63 10.94 -12.44
N ALA A 89 -5.67 10.57 -13.21
CA ALA A 89 -5.57 9.85 -14.48
C ALA A 89 -4.55 8.69 -14.42
N PRO A 90 -4.63 7.80 -13.40
CA PRO A 90 -3.63 6.77 -13.22
C PRO A 90 -3.63 5.77 -14.39
N ASP A 91 -2.44 5.41 -14.84
CA ASP A 91 -2.27 4.27 -15.74
C ASP A 91 -2.29 2.96 -14.95
N TRP A 92 -3.51 2.44 -14.77
CA TRP A 92 -3.73 1.17 -14.06
C TRP A 92 -3.04 -0.03 -14.71
N GLN A 93 -2.69 0.04 -16.01
CA GLN A 93 -1.97 -1.04 -16.68
C GLN A 93 -0.55 -1.19 -16.13
N LYS A 94 0.05 -0.10 -15.64
CA LYS A 94 1.42 -0.05 -15.11
C LYS A 94 1.51 -0.17 -13.60
N TYR A 95 0.38 -0.29 -12.90
CA TYR A 95 0.38 -0.42 -11.46
C TYR A 95 0.92 -1.80 -11.04
N ILE A 96 1.94 -1.81 -10.18
CA ILE A 96 2.54 -3.03 -9.66
C ILE A 96 2.23 -3.17 -8.18
N ARG A 97 1.50 -4.24 -7.83
CA ARG A 97 1.25 -4.63 -6.45
C ARG A 97 2.23 -5.72 -6.05
N THR A 98 2.97 -5.50 -4.98
CA THR A 98 3.86 -6.52 -4.40
C THR A 98 3.47 -6.85 -2.98
N SER A 99 3.48 -8.14 -2.64
CA SER A 99 3.22 -8.59 -1.27
C SER A 99 4.12 -9.77 -0.91
N ARG A 100 4.31 -9.96 0.41
CA ARG A 100 4.87 -11.20 0.96
C ARG A 100 3.83 -12.31 1.04
N HIS A 101 2.56 -11.98 0.94
CA HIS A 101 1.45 -12.94 0.99
C HIS A 101 0.15 -12.30 0.46
N PHE A 102 -0.67 -13.07 -0.26
CA PHE A 102 -2.05 -12.70 -0.56
C PHE A 102 -2.98 -13.69 0.16
N PRO A 103 -3.93 -13.22 0.99
CA PRO A 103 -4.76 -14.09 1.82
C PRO A 103 -5.70 -15.01 1.04
N ASP A 104 -5.85 -14.84 -0.28
CA ASP A 104 -6.75 -15.65 -1.12
C ASP A 104 -6.11 -16.92 -1.69
N ASP A 105 -4.79 -17.11 -1.54
CA ASP A 105 -4.14 -18.33 -1.98
C ASP A 105 -4.11 -19.33 -0.80
N ARG A 106 -4.75 -20.49 -1.00
CA ARG A 106 -4.85 -21.60 -0.04
C ARG A 106 -3.48 -21.93 0.58
N ASP A 107 -3.44 -21.96 1.92
CA ASP A 107 -2.45 -22.72 2.70
C ASP A 107 -0.95 -22.40 2.53
N ASP A 108 -0.56 -21.33 1.85
CA ASP A 108 0.84 -20.90 1.77
C ASP A 108 1.16 -19.86 2.83
N SER A 109 1.26 -20.33 4.08
CA SER A 109 1.81 -19.56 5.20
C SER A 109 3.33 -19.35 5.11
N ASP A 110 3.97 -19.74 4.00
CA ASP A 110 5.42 -19.65 3.85
C ASP A 110 5.85 -18.17 3.69
N PRO A 111 6.52 -17.59 4.70
CA PRO A 111 7.01 -16.21 4.62
C PRO A 111 8.15 -16.04 3.60
N SER A 112 8.62 -17.11 2.96
CA SER A 112 9.59 -17.07 1.86
C SER A 112 8.94 -16.64 0.55
N ILE A 113 7.65 -16.93 0.31
CA ILE A 113 7.01 -16.64 -0.98
C ILE A 113 6.81 -15.13 -1.15
N ARG A 114 7.06 -14.64 -2.36
CA ARG A 114 6.84 -13.25 -2.78
C ARG A 114 5.94 -13.26 -4.00
N VAL A 115 5.10 -12.24 -4.11
CA VAL A 115 4.15 -12.12 -5.20
C VAL A 115 4.20 -10.71 -5.76
N ALA A 116 4.26 -10.60 -7.09
CA ALA A 116 4.08 -9.36 -7.81
C ALA A 116 2.96 -9.51 -8.86
N ILE A 117 2.10 -8.50 -8.98
CA ILE A 117 0.93 -8.52 -9.86
C ILE A 117 0.86 -7.21 -10.63
N CYS A 118 0.59 -7.28 -11.93
CA CYS A 118 0.41 -6.15 -12.83
C CYS A 118 -0.52 -6.53 -14.00
N ALA A 119 -1.31 -5.58 -14.48
CA ALA A 119 -2.17 -5.82 -15.65
C ALA A 119 -1.35 -5.91 -16.95
N ASP A 120 -0.27 -5.13 -17.07
CA ASP A 120 0.69 -5.25 -18.17
C ASP A 120 1.76 -6.32 -17.89
N LYS A 121 1.75 -7.39 -18.69
CA LYS A 121 2.73 -8.48 -18.60
C LYS A 121 4.17 -8.02 -18.83
N ALA A 122 4.40 -7.19 -19.84
CA ALA A 122 5.75 -6.76 -20.20
C ALA A 122 6.35 -5.90 -19.08
N MET A 123 5.54 -5.02 -18.50
CA MET A 123 5.92 -4.23 -17.33
C MET A 123 6.26 -5.12 -16.12
N LEU A 124 5.47 -6.17 -15.86
CA LEU A 124 5.73 -7.12 -14.78
C LEU A 124 7.03 -7.90 -14.98
N GLU A 125 7.28 -8.37 -16.20
CA GLU A 125 8.53 -9.06 -16.56
C GLU A 125 9.75 -8.15 -16.40
N GLU A 126 9.66 -6.89 -16.84
CA GLU A 126 10.74 -5.92 -16.67
C GLU A 126 11.00 -5.62 -15.19
N TYR A 127 9.94 -5.40 -14.42
CA TYR A 127 10.03 -5.23 -12.97
C TYR A 127 10.69 -6.44 -12.29
N PHE A 128 10.28 -7.66 -12.65
CA PHE A 128 10.84 -8.87 -12.08
C PHE A 128 12.32 -9.06 -12.45
N LYS A 129 12.69 -8.81 -13.71
CA LYS A 129 14.10 -8.81 -14.16
C LYS A 129 14.94 -7.79 -13.40
N SER A 130 14.42 -6.57 -13.23
CA SER A 130 15.06 -5.52 -12.44
C SER A 130 15.26 -5.94 -10.99
N LYS A 131 14.24 -6.57 -10.36
CA LYS A 131 14.39 -7.14 -9.01
C LYS A 131 15.45 -8.21 -8.94
N CYS A 132 15.51 -9.13 -9.90
CA CYS A 132 16.56 -10.14 -9.95
C CYS A 132 17.96 -9.53 -10.09
N PHE A 133 18.08 -8.42 -10.85
CA PHE A 133 19.35 -7.75 -11.08
C PHE A 133 19.85 -6.95 -9.88
N TYR A 134 18.98 -6.13 -9.27
CA TYR A 134 19.33 -5.28 -8.14
C TYR A 134 19.30 -6.00 -6.80
N ASP A 135 18.58 -7.13 -6.73
CA ASP A 135 18.43 -7.90 -5.51
C ASP A 135 18.63 -9.43 -5.70
N PRO A 136 19.77 -9.85 -6.28
CA PRO A 136 20.02 -11.26 -6.60
C PRO A 136 20.18 -12.14 -5.35
N MET A 137 20.37 -11.52 -4.17
CA MET A 137 20.50 -12.24 -2.90
C MET A 137 19.15 -12.57 -2.26
N HIS A 138 18.07 -11.89 -2.65
CA HIS A 138 16.74 -12.12 -2.06
C HIS A 138 15.75 -12.77 -3.03
N VAL A 139 16.14 -13.08 -4.28
CA VAL A 139 15.30 -13.80 -5.26
C VAL A 139 15.93 -15.15 -5.59
N SER A 140 15.18 -16.24 -5.40
CA SER A 140 15.57 -17.56 -5.88
C SER A 140 15.19 -17.71 -7.35
N LEU A 141 16.16 -17.50 -8.24
CA LEU A 141 15.98 -17.72 -9.69
C LEU A 141 15.54 -19.16 -9.99
N GLY A 142 14.64 -19.34 -10.94
CA GLY A 142 14.07 -20.63 -11.33
C GLY A 142 12.90 -21.10 -10.47
N THR A 143 12.50 -20.31 -9.48
CA THR A 143 11.29 -20.57 -8.65
C THR A 143 10.09 -19.74 -9.11
N GLU A 144 10.22 -18.99 -10.20
CA GLU A 144 9.16 -18.15 -10.73
C GLU A 144 8.00 -18.96 -11.30
N GLU A 145 6.82 -18.74 -10.75
CA GLU A 145 5.56 -19.28 -11.25
C GLU A 145 4.71 -18.12 -11.78
N TRP A 146 4.37 -18.19 -13.06
CA TRP A 146 3.58 -17.18 -13.74
C TRP A 146 2.15 -17.69 -13.96
N ASP A 147 1.16 -16.90 -13.56
CA ASP A 147 -0.23 -17.17 -13.85
C ASP A 147 -1.00 -15.88 -14.19
N TYR A 148 -2.30 -16.05 -14.45
CA TYR A 148 -3.22 -14.98 -14.75
C TYR A 148 -4.39 -15.04 -13.76
N ILE A 149 -4.76 -13.89 -13.21
CA ILE A 149 -5.87 -13.76 -12.28
C ILE A 149 -6.96 -12.86 -12.86
N ALA A 150 -8.21 -13.26 -12.69
CA ALA A 150 -9.37 -12.52 -13.15
C ALA A 150 -10.59 -12.86 -12.27
N PRO A 151 -11.35 -11.85 -11.79
CA PRO A 151 -11.03 -10.42 -11.84
C PRO A 151 -9.83 -10.07 -10.92
N TRP A 152 -9.23 -8.89 -11.09
CA TRP A 152 -8.16 -8.42 -10.21
C TRP A 152 -8.54 -7.15 -9.45
N ASP A 153 -8.63 -7.25 -8.12
CA ASP A 153 -8.79 -6.12 -7.22
C ASP A 153 -7.45 -5.40 -6.98
N VAL A 154 -7.23 -4.35 -7.77
CA VAL A 154 -6.02 -3.51 -7.71
C VAL A 154 -5.92 -2.80 -6.36
N THR A 155 -7.04 -2.20 -5.95
CA THR A 155 -7.29 -1.60 -4.65
C THR A 155 -8.68 -2.04 -4.18
N TYR A 156 -9.10 -1.73 -2.95
CA TYR A 156 -10.45 -2.10 -2.51
C TYR A 156 -11.58 -1.36 -3.25
N TRP A 157 -11.28 -0.33 -4.04
CA TRP A 157 -12.25 0.45 -4.81
C TRP A 157 -12.06 0.34 -6.34
N LYS A 158 -11.01 -0.36 -6.81
CA LYS A 158 -10.70 -0.53 -8.24
C LYS A 158 -10.48 -1.99 -8.59
N GLN A 159 -11.28 -2.47 -9.54
CA GLN A 159 -11.14 -3.78 -10.16
C GLN A 159 -10.79 -3.64 -11.64
N LEU A 160 -9.91 -4.51 -12.12
CA LEU A 160 -9.63 -4.71 -13.55
C LEU A 160 -10.12 -6.09 -13.99
N GLU A 161 -10.32 -6.26 -15.29
CA GLU A 161 -10.76 -7.54 -15.88
C GLU A 161 -9.81 -8.70 -15.54
N GLY A 162 -8.52 -8.41 -15.40
CA GLY A 162 -7.54 -9.34 -14.87
C GLY A 162 -6.12 -8.77 -14.87
N ALA A 163 -5.17 -9.62 -14.48
CA ALA A 163 -3.76 -9.30 -14.42
C ALA A 163 -2.86 -10.52 -14.45
N HIS A 164 -1.60 -10.28 -14.76
CA HIS A 164 -0.54 -11.26 -14.63
C HIS A 164 0.02 -11.23 -13.22
N ARG A 165 0.35 -12.41 -12.70
CA ARG A 165 0.97 -12.57 -11.40
C ARG A 165 2.19 -13.47 -11.54
N VAL A 166 3.26 -13.07 -10.86
CA VAL A 166 4.45 -13.89 -10.64
C VAL A 166 4.59 -14.18 -9.15
N ARG A 167 4.74 -15.45 -8.81
CA ARG A 167 5.15 -15.91 -7.47
C ARG A 167 6.58 -16.41 -7.56
N PHE A 168 7.37 -16.16 -6.52
CA PHE A 168 8.75 -16.64 -6.46
C PHE A 168 9.18 -16.76 -5.00
N GLN A 169 10.15 -17.64 -4.74
CA GLN A 169 10.71 -17.78 -3.40
C GLN A 169 11.76 -16.70 -3.15
N ALA A 170 11.68 -16.08 -1.98
CA ALA A 170 12.79 -15.31 -1.44
C ALA A 170 13.82 -16.25 -0.82
N ARG A 171 15.11 -15.95 -1.00
CA ARG A 171 16.17 -16.71 -0.33
C ARG A 171 16.13 -16.48 1.18
N ASP A 172 16.44 -17.53 1.93
CA ASP A 172 16.54 -17.49 3.39
C ASP A 172 17.66 -16.55 3.84
N GLN A 173 17.31 -15.59 4.70
CA GLN A 173 18.24 -14.56 5.20
C GLN A 173 19.24 -15.08 6.24
N THR A 174 19.16 -16.35 6.63
CA THR A 174 20.05 -16.98 7.63
C THR A 174 21.50 -17.11 7.15
N GLU A 175 21.76 -17.16 5.84
CA GLU A 175 23.13 -17.14 5.30
C GLU A 175 23.69 -15.72 5.05
N ALA A 176 22.83 -14.69 5.05
CA ALA A 176 23.19 -13.32 4.69
C ALA A 176 23.73 -12.47 5.86
N GLN A 177 24.02 -13.07 7.02
CA GLN A 177 24.52 -12.34 8.20
C GLN A 177 25.98 -11.86 8.10
N ASN A 178 26.74 -12.28 7.07
CA ASN A 178 28.18 -11.96 6.94
C ASN A 178 28.55 -10.98 5.83
N VAL A 179 27.60 -10.42 5.08
CA VAL A 179 27.90 -9.39 4.07
C VAL A 179 27.40 -8.04 4.55
N LYS A 180 28.30 -7.05 4.59
CA LYS A 180 27.97 -5.65 4.92
C LYS A 180 26.72 -5.25 4.14
N ARG A 181 25.61 -5.07 4.85
CA ARG A 181 24.39 -4.46 4.33
C ARG A 181 24.79 -3.13 3.72
N TYR A 182 24.80 -3.02 2.39
CA TYR A 182 24.67 -1.72 1.76
C TYR A 182 23.27 -1.25 2.12
N LEU A 183 23.19 -0.51 3.23
CA LEU A 183 22.00 0.14 3.72
C LEU A 183 21.61 1.18 2.67
N LEU A 184 20.87 0.76 1.65
CA LEU A 184 19.90 1.65 1.05
C LEU A 184 18.98 2.11 2.21
N PRO A 185 18.62 3.40 2.28
CA PRO A 185 17.83 3.92 3.38
C PRO A 185 16.58 3.05 3.53
N LYS A 186 16.47 2.40 4.70
CA LYS A 186 15.37 1.58 5.19
C LYS A 186 14.27 1.34 4.15
N GLN A 187 14.35 0.24 3.42
CA GLN A 187 13.22 -0.32 2.67
C GLN A 187 12.20 -0.88 3.67
N GLU A 188 11.58 0.00 4.45
CA GLU A 188 10.37 -0.31 5.20
C GLU A 188 9.22 -0.42 4.17
N TRP A 189 8.95 -1.65 3.76
CA TRP A 189 7.62 -2.14 3.33
C TRP A 189 6.86 -1.28 2.30
N TYR A 190 7.30 -1.29 1.04
CA TYR A 190 6.50 -0.77 -0.08
C TYR A 190 5.51 -1.84 -0.56
N TYR A 191 4.28 -1.82 -0.04
CA TYR A 191 3.23 -2.78 -0.42
C TYR A 191 2.49 -2.43 -1.71
N SER A 192 2.78 -1.28 -2.33
CA SER A 192 2.17 -0.85 -3.59
C SER A 192 3.03 0.29 -4.15
N LEU A 193 3.58 0.15 -5.36
CA LEU A 193 4.36 1.19 -6.00
C LEU A 193 3.62 1.72 -7.22
N TRP A 194 3.38 3.02 -7.22
CA TRP A 194 3.08 3.76 -8.45
C TRP A 194 4.40 4.13 -9.10
N CYS A 195 4.76 3.43 -10.18
CA CYS A 195 5.82 3.89 -11.07
C CYS A 195 5.24 4.93 -12.02
N ALA A 196 5.04 6.16 -11.53
CA ALA A 196 4.84 7.30 -12.40
C ALA A 196 6.21 7.67 -13.00
N TRP A 197 6.45 7.30 -14.25
CA TRP A 197 7.51 7.89 -15.06
C TRP A 197 6.83 8.74 -16.13
N GLU A 198 7.07 10.05 -16.05
CA GLU A 198 6.92 10.96 -17.20
C GLU A 198 7.88 10.55 -18.31
#